data_AF-A0A2T7PLD5-F1
#
_entry.id   AF-A0A2T7PLD5-F1
#
_cell.length_a   1.000
_cell.length_b   1.000
_cell.length_c   1.000
_cell.angle_alpha   90.00
_cell.angle_beta   90.00
_cell.angle_gamma   90.00
#
_symmetry.space_group_name_H-M   'P 1'
#
loop_
_entity.id
_entity.type
_entity.pdbx_description
1 polymer ?
#
loop_
_entity_poly.entity_id
_entity_poly.type
_entity_poly.pdbx_seq_one_letter_code
_entity_poly.pdbx_strand_id
1 'polypeptide(L)'
;MTRHARNCTAGTVYTYHERKKDTSASGYGTQSQRVGKDSVKDFDCCCLTLQPCKNPVLTPQGYLYDKEAILEYILHQKCEIARRLKAYSKTEIKISVRDGRVSKSGAGIENRTARYVCPVTNDVLGNSVPCAVLKTSGNVVTMECVEKIIKKDMVDPTCGKPLTDKDIIPLKRGATGFSGTSSNLIASKAGPSLQA
;
A
#
# COMPACT_ATOMS: atom_id res chain seq x y z
N MET A 1 11.27 44.74 -20.28
CA MET A 1 12.58 44.10 -20.03
C MET A 1 13.17 44.64 -18.73
N THR A 2 13.07 43.90 -17.63
CA THR A 2 13.85 44.19 -16.42
C THR A 2 15.32 43.83 -16.66
N ARG A 3 16.26 44.68 -16.23
CA ARG A 3 17.69 44.43 -16.41
C ARG A 3 18.15 43.31 -15.48
N HIS A 4 18.45 42.14 -16.04
CA HIS A 4 19.27 41.15 -15.34
C HIS A 4 20.65 41.76 -15.08
N ALA A 5 21.06 41.86 -13.81
CA ALA A 5 22.36 42.40 -13.45
C ALA A 5 23.48 41.49 -14.00
N ARG A 6 24.38 42.05 -14.82
CA ARG A 6 25.43 41.26 -15.51
C ARG A 6 26.51 40.72 -14.58
N ASN A 7 26.71 41.34 -13.42
CA ASN A 7 27.63 40.85 -12.38
C ASN A 7 26.81 40.27 -11.22
N CYS A 8 26.52 38.96 -11.28
CA CYS A 8 26.03 38.23 -10.11
C CYS A 8 27.23 37.75 -9.28
N THR A 9 27.81 38.65 -8.48
CA THR A 9 28.90 38.33 -7.54
C THR A 9 28.46 37.44 -6.37
N ALA A 10 27.16 37.17 -6.24
CA ALA A 10 26.57 36.17 -5.35
C ALA A 10 26.20 34.86 -6.08
N GLY A 11 26.78 34.60 -7.27
CA GLY A 11 26.64 33.31 -7.94
C GLY A 11 27.30 32.20 -7.13
N THR A 12 26.60 31.09 -6.91
CA THR A 12 27.20 29.93 -6.24
C THR A 12 28.34 29.37 -7.07
N VAL A 13 29.52 29.18 -6.47
CA VAL A 13 30.75 28.69 -7.14
C VAL A 13 30.49 27.44 -8.00
N TYR A 14 29.62 26.56 -7.51
CA TYR A 14 29.13 25.40 -8.23
C TYR A 14 27.77 25.67 -8.91
N THR A 15 27.63 25.23 -10.16
CA THR A 15 26.34 25.16 -10.86
C THR A 15 25.36 24.22 -10.15
N TYR A 16 24.10 24.19 -10.59
CA TYR A 16 23.14 23.19 -10.12
C TYR A 16 23.58 21.74 -10.44
N HIS A 17 24.22 21.52 -11.59
CA HIS A 17 24.66 20.18 -12.00
C HIS A 17 25.87 19.67 -11.21
N GLU A 18 26.82 20.55 -10.88
CA GLU A 18 27.95 20.20 -10.01
C GLU A 18 27.46 19.89 -8.60
N ARG A 19 26.71 20.81 -7.96
CA ARG A 19 26.12 20.55 -6.63
C ARG A 19 25.35 19.23 -6.56
N LYS A 20 24.63 18.86 -7.63
CA LYS A 20 23.92 17.56 -7.70
C LYS A 20 24.87 16.36 -7.79
N LYS A 21 25.98 16.46 -8.56
CA LYS A 21 27.05 15.46 -8.57
C LYS A 21 27.71 15.35 -7.20
N ASP A 22 28.08 16.47 -6.60
CA ASP A 22 28.79 16.54 -5.32
C ASP A 22 27.93 15.99 -4.18
N THR A 23 26.64 16.35 -4.11
CA THR A 23 25.65 15.74 -3.20
C THR A 23 25.54 14.23 -3.41
N SER A 24 25.59 13.74 -4.65
CA SER A 24 25.51 12.29 -4.93
C SER A 24 26.79 11.53 -4.54
N ALA A 25 27.97 12.14 -4.71
CA ALA A 25 29.26 11.52 -4.45
C ALA A 25 29.72 11.62 -2.99
N SER A 26 29.47 12.77 -2.34
CA SER A 26 29.93 13.05 -0.96
C SER A 26 28.96 12.55 0.13
N GLY A 27 27.69 12.32 -0.21
CA GLY A 27 26.66 11.93 0.75
C GLY A 27 26.06 13.07 1.59
N TYR A 28 26.52 14.32 1.39
CA TYR A 28 26.01 15.51 2.09
C TYR A 28 24.83 16.17 1.37
N GLY A 29 23.95 16.80 2.14
CA GLY A 29 22.69 17.38 1.68
C GLY A 29 21.58 16.35 1.42
N THR A 30 20.43 16.83 0.94
CA THR A 30 19.25 15.97 0.68
C THR A 30 19.37 15.27 -0.66
N GLN A 31 19.61 13.95 -0.64
CA GLN A 31 19.58 13.11 -1.84
C GLN A 31 18.14 12.69 -2.15
N SER A 32 17.76 12.64 -3.43
CA SER A 32 16.48 12.10 -3.87
C SER A 32 16.61 11.22 -5.11
N GLN A 33 15.92 10.08 -5.11
CA GLN A 33 15.99 9.06 -6.17
C GLN A 33 14.59 8.47 -6.42
N ARG A 34 14.25 8.27 -7.71
CA ARG A 34 13.04 7.54 -8.09
C ARG A 34 13.22 6.06 -7.74
N VAL A 35 12.24 5.47 -7.06
CA VAL A 35 12.29 4.07 -6.63
C VAL A 35 11.74 3.14 -7.72
N GLY A 36 12.33 1.95 -7.85
CA GLY A 36 11.98 0.93 -8.86
C GLY A 36 10.74 0.10 -8.50
N LYS A 37 10.42 -0.90 -9.36
CA LYS A 37 9.28 -1.82 -9.17
C LYS A 37 9.36 -2.55 -7.82
N ASP A 38 10.57 -2.86 -7.36
CA ASP A 38 10.84 -3.76 -6.23
C ASP A 38 10.47 -3.17 -4.87
N SER A 39 10.15 -1.87 -4.82
CA SER A 39 9.58 -1.21 -3.64
C SER A 39 8.07 -0.94 -3.77
N VAL A 40 7.41 -1.55 -4.76
CA VAL A 40 5.97 -1.49 -4.96
C VAL A 40 5.35 -2.83 -4.57
N LYS A 41 4.35 -2.81 -3.69
CA LYS A 41 3.60 -4.00 -3.30
C LYS A 41 2.92 -4.64 -4.52
N ASP A 42 3.20 -5.91 -4.81
CA ASP A 42 2.48 -6.68 -5.82
C ASP A 42 1.01 -6.94 -5.42
N PHE A 43 0.19 -7.38 -6.38
CA PHE A 43 -1.27 -7.39 -6.29
C PHE A 43 -1.82 -8.30 -5.18
N ASP A 44 -1.25 -9.50 -5.09
CA ASP A 44 -1.62 -10.59 -4.19
C ASP A 44 -0.96 -10.49 -2.79
N CYS A 45 -0.08 -9.51 -2.57
CA CYS A 45 0.59 -9.34 -1.27
C CYS A 45 -0.28 -8.65 -0.21
N CYS A 46 -0.10 -9.07 1.04
CA CYS A 46 -0.74 -8.50 2.24
C CYS A 46 -0.19 -7.09 2.55
N CYS A 47 -1.06 -6.15 2.89
CA CYS A 47 -0.66 -4.78 3.22
C CYS A 47 0.06 -4.61 4.59
N LEU A 48 0.17 -5.68 5.40
CA LEU A 48 0.93 -5.67 6.67
C LEU A 48 2.29 -6.35 6.56
N THR A 49 2.34 -7.55 5.96
CA THR A 49 3.58 -8.36 5.87
C THR A 49 4.37 -8.12 4.58
N LEU A 50 3.73 -7.50 3.56
CA LEU A 50 4.24 -7.38 2.19
C LEU A 50 4.55 -8.72 1.48
N GLN A 51 4.17 -9.85 2.10
CA GLN A 51 4.29 -11.19 1.55
C GLN A 51 3.02 -11.59 0.77
N PRO A 52 3.10 -12.49 -0.22
CA PRO A 52 1.93 -13.03 -0.93
C PRO A 52 0.92 -13.65 0.03
N CYS A 53 -0.35 -13.26 -0.07
CA CYS A 53 -1.41 -13.76 0.81
C CYS A 53 -1.61 -15.28 0.66
N LYS A 54 -1.67 -16.00 1.78
CA LYS A 54 -2.16 -17.38 1.84
C LYS A 54 -3.68 -17.43 1.92
N ASN A 55 -4.22 -16.67 2.87
CA ASN A 55 -5.64 -16.63 3.22
C ASN A 55 -6.12 -15.17 3.12
N PRO A 56 -6.30 -14.65 1.89
CA PRO A 56 -6.66 -13.26 1.67
C PRO A 56 -8.03 -12.92 2.28
N VAL A 57 -8.07 -11.83 3.03
CA VAL A 57 -9.30 -11.16 3.50
C VAL A 57 -9.28 -9.71 3.07
N LEU A 58 -10.45 -9.20 2.69
CA LEU A 58 -10.60 -7.85 2.14
C LEU A 58 -11.35 -6.93 3.10
N THR A 59 -10.89 -5.69 3.21
CA THR A 59 -11.66 -4.61 3.86
C THR A 59 -12.64 -3.96 2.86
N PRO A 60 -13.76 -3.36 3.32
CA PRO A 60 -14.66 -2.59 2.47
C PRO A 60 -14.00 -1.40 1.74
N GLN A 61 -12.79 -1.01 2.15
CA GLN A 61 -11.99 0.05 1.52
C GLN A 61 -11.05 -0.47 0.42
N GLY A 62 -11.08 -1.77 0.10
CA GLY A 62 -10.30 -2.40 -0.96
C GLY A 62 -8.86 -2.80 -0.58
N TYR A 63 -8.47 -2.71 0.69
CA TYR A 63 -7.16 -3.21 1.14
C TYR A 63 -7.19 -4.70 1.45
N LEU A 64 -6.16 -5.41 0.96
CA LEU A 64 -5.95 -6.85 1.07
C LEU A 64 -5.00 -7.18 2.23
N TYR A 65 -5.36 -8.18 3.03
CA TYR A 65 -4.54 -8.68 4.14
C TYR A 65 -4.60 -10.21 4.24
N ASP A 66 -3.59 -10.83 4.85
CA ASP A 66 -3.72 -12.18 5.36
C ASP A 66 -4.60 -12.21 6.62
N LYS A 67 -5.50 -13.21 6.68
CA LYS A 67 -6.39 -13.46 7.82
C LYS A 67 -5.65 -13.52 9.16
N GLU A 68 -4.49 -14.19 9.19
CA GLU A 68 -3.66 -14.33 10.39
C GLU A 68 -3.07 -12.97 10.81
N ALA A 69 -2.34 -12.31 9.92
CA ALA A 69 -1.67 -11.03 10.20
C ALA A 69 -2.62 -9.91 10.62
N ILE A 70 -3.81 -9.79 10.00
CA ILE A 70 -4.79 -8.76 10.39
C ILE A 70 -5.43 -9.04 11.75
N LEU A 71 -5.66 -10.31 12.11
CA LEU A 71 -6.18 -10.68 13.43
C LEU A 71 -5.14 -10.47 14.52
N GLU A 72 -3.88 -10.85 14.29
CA GLU A 72 -2.76 -10.54 15.20
C GLU A 72 -2.61 -9.03 15.40
N TYR A 73 -2.65 -8.24 14.32
CA TYR A 73 -2.59 -6.78 14.40
C TYR A 73 -3.77 -6.18 15.17
N ILE A 74 -5.00 -6.64 14.94
CA ILE A 74 -6.19 -6.17 15.68
C ILE A 74 -6.09 -6.55 17.16
N LEU A 75 -5.58 -7.74 17.50
CA LEU A 75 -5.36 -8.16 18.89
C LEU A 75 -4.27 -7.32 19.55
N HIS A 76 -3.13 -7.11 18.89
CA HIS A 76 -2.06 -6.24 19.39
C HIS A 76 -2.58 -4.81 19.64
N GLN A 77 -3.27 -4.23 18.67
CA GLN A 77 -3.81 -2.87 18.75
C GLN A 77 -4.87 -2.74 19.86
N LYS A 78 -5.74 -3.75 20.04
CA LYS A 78 -6.70 -3.78 21.16
C LYS A 78 -6.01 -3.93 22.51
N CYS A 79 -4.99 -4.78 22.63
CA CYS A 79 -4.20 -4.91 23.85
C CYS A 79 -3.41 -3.64 24.17
N GLU A 80 -2.89 -2.93 23.17
CA GLU A 80 -2.19 -1.67 23.37
C GLU A 80 -3.14 -0.52 23.72
N ILE A 81 -4.28 -0.38 23.03
CA ILE A 81 -5.34 0.57 23.40
C ILE A 81 -5.82 0.27 24.83
N ALA A 82 -6.06 -0.99 25.18
CA ALA A 82 -6.41 -1.37 26.55
C ALA A 82 -5.30 -1.04 27.57
N ARG A 83 -4.02 -1.16 27.19
CA ARG A 83 -2.88 -0.75 28.03
C ARG A 83 -2.81 0.76 28.21
N ARG A 84 -3.02 1.54 27.15
CA ARG A 84 -3.06 3.01 27.17
C ARG A 84 -4.25 3.52 27.99
N LEU A 85 -5.46 3.00 27.74
CA LEU A 85 -6.66 3.28 28.54
C LEU A 85 -6.46 2.90 30.01
N LYS A 86 -5.87 1.74 30.31
CA LYS A 86 -5.51 1.35 31.69
C LYS A 86 -4.41 2.23 32.29
N ALA A 87 -3.59 2.94 31.51
CA ALA A 87 -2.66 3.92 32.04
C ALA A 87 -3.42 5.20 32.44
N TYR A 88 -4.25 5.75 31.55
CA TYR A 88 -5.11 6.91 31.83
C TYR A 88 -6.07 6.65 33.00
N SER A 89 -6.70 5.48 33.08
CA SER A 89 -7.58 5.14 34.21
C SER A 89 -6.81 4.84 35.50
N LYS A 90 -5.52 4.49 35.45
CA LYS A 90 -4.68 4.21 36.63
C LYS A 90 -4.02 5.46 37.20
N THR A 91 -3.93 6.56 36.42
CA THR A 91 -3.74 7.90 36.98
C THR A 91 -4.91 8.36 37.86
N GLU A 92 -6.09 7.76 37.71
CA GLU A 92 -7.30 8.08 38.51
C GLU A 92 -7.65 6.98 39.54
N ILE A 93 -7.41 5.70 39.23
CA ILE A 93 -7.93 4.56 40.00
C ILE A 93 -6.85 3.50 40.30
N LYS A 94 -6.45 3.39 41.57
CA LYS A 94 -5.64 2.28 42.11
C LYS A 94 -6.50 1.04 42.42
N ILE A 95 -7.08 0.37 41.42
CA ILE A 95 -7.86 -0.87 41.61
C ILE A 95 -7.35 -1.99 40.67
N SER A 96 -7.40 -3.23 41.16
CA SER A 96 -6.96 -4.49 40.53
C SER A 96 -7.93 -4.96 39.41
N VAL A 97 -7.71 -5.99 38.56
CA VAL A 97 -6.99 -7.28 38.66
C VAL A 97 -6.26 -7.63 37.31
N ARG A 98 -5.49 -8.75 37.27
CA ARG A 98 -4.73 -9.31 36.13
C ARG A 98 -5.63 -10.06 35.09
N ASP A 99 -5.17 -10.75 34.03
CA ASP A 99 -3.82 -11.07 33.50
C ASP A 99 -3.71 -10.83 31.97
N GLY A 100 -3.44 -11.71 30.97
CA GLY A 100 -3.24 -13.17 30.87
C GLY A 100 -2.59 -13.58 29.52
N ARG A 101 -2.49 -14.88 29.19
CA ARG A 101 -1.63 -15.40 28.07
C ARG A 101 -2.17 -16.67 27.36
N VAL A 102 -1.93 -16.80 26.04
CA VAL A 102 -1.75 -18.04 25.25
C VAL A 102 -0.73 -17.78 24.10
N SER A 103 -0.19 -18.84 23.48
CA SER A 103 1.06 -18.87 22.69
C SER A 103 0.92 -18.95 21.16
N LYS A 104 2.06 -18.84 20.44
CA LYS A 104 2.23 -18.88 18.97
C LYS A 104 2.31 -20.30 18.36
N SER A 105 2.10 -20.41 17.05
CA SER A 105 2.86 -21.28 16.14
C SER A 105 2.72 -20.79 14.67
N GLY A 106 3.55 -21.27 13.73
CA GLY A 106 3.47 -20.89 12.30
C GLY A 106 4.53 -21.58 11.42
N ALA A 107 4.35 -21.50 10.08
CA ALA A 107 5.30 -21.97 9.06
C ALA A 107 5.02 -21.29 7.69
N GLY A 108 6.00 -21.27 6.77
CA GLY A 108 5.97 -20.50 5.50
C GLY A 108 5.91 -21.33 4.20
N ILE A 109 6.71 -20.90 3.20
CA ILE A 109 7.16 -21.59 1.98
C ILE A 109 6.33 -21.44 0.66
N GLU A 110 6.92 -20.66 -0.26
CA GLU A 110 7.01 -20.72 -1.74
C GLU A 110 5.82 -20.60 -2.72
N ASN A 111 5.79 -19.43 -3.39
CA ASN A 111 6.05 -19.24 -4.83
C ASN A 111 5.62 -20.31 -5.86
N ARG A 112 4.76 -19.90 -6.81
CA ARG A 112 4.77 -20.35 -8.22
C ARG A 112 3.85 -19.46 -9.07
N THR A 113 4.44 -18.81 -10.07
CA THR A 113 3.89 -18.35 -11.37
C THR A 113 2.38 -18.06 -11.50
N ALA A 114 2.04 -16.79 -11.77
CA ALA A 114 0.82 -16.31 -12.45
C ALA A 114 -0.50 -17.07 -12.13
N ARG A 115 -0.98 -16.95 -10.89
CA ARG A 115 -2.07 -17.79 -10.35
C ARG A 115 -3.50 -17.30 -10.60
N TYR A 116 -3.71 -16.06 -11.06
CA TYR A 116 -5.00 -15.38 -10.92
C TYR A 116 -5.52 -14.83 -12.25
N VAL A 117 -6.75 -15.20 -12.60
CA VAL A 117 -7.47 -14.78 -13.81
C VAL A 117 -8.89 -14.32 -13.48
N CYS A 118 -9.46 -13.42 -14.28
CA CYS A 118 -10.84 -12.98 -14.15
C CYS A 118 -11.82 -14.08 -14.62
N PRO A 119 -12.81 -14.52 -13.83
CA PRO A 119 -13.75 -15.58 -14.24
C PRO A 119 -14.80 -15.17 -15.29
N VAL A 120 -14.63 -13.99 -15.92
CA VAL A 120 -15.58 -13.43 -16.91
C VAL A 120 -14.89 -13.16 -18.24
N THR A 121 -13.71 -12.54 -18.24
CA THR A 121 -12.89 -12.29 -19.45
C THR A 121 -11.69 -13.21 -19.61
N ASN A 122 -11.32 -13.98 -18.58
CA ASN A 122 -10.06 -14.73 -18.47
C ASN A 122 -8.78 -13.86 -18.50
N ASP A 123 -8.90 -12.54 -18.34
CA ASP A 123 -7.75 -11.64 -18.19
C ASP A 123 -6.88 -12.01 -16.99
N VAL A 124 -5.56 -11.97 -17.14
CA VAL A 124 -4.61 -12.18 -16.02
C VAL A 124 -4.68 -10.99 -15.05
N LEU A 125 -4.95 -11.29 -13.77
CA LEU A 125 -5.08 -10.28 -12.73
C LEU A 125 -3.71 -9.86 -12.19
N GLY A 126 -3.49 -8.56 -11.99
CA GLY A 126 -2.25 -8.00 -11.48
C GLY A 126 -2.26 -6.47 -11.44
N ASN A 127 -1.20 -5.85 -10.89
CA ASN A 127 -1.17 -4.40 -10.62
C ASN A 127 -1.46 -3.50 -11.85
N SER A 128 -1.23 -3.97 -13.08
CA SER A 128 -1.58 -3.22 -14.30
C SER A 128 -3.09 -3.06 -14.50
N VAL A 129 -3.89 -4.07 -14.16
CA VAL A 129 -5.33 -4.13 -14.42
C VAL A 129 -6.09 -3.64 -13.18
N PRO A 130 -6.97 -2.62 -13.29
CA PRO A 130 -7.82 -2.21 -12.19
C PRO A 130 -8.90 -3.29 -11.95
N CYS A 131 -9.04 -3.73 -10.70
CA CYS A 131 -9.90 -4.86 -10.31
C CYS A 131 -10.83 -4.48 -9.15
N ALA A 132 -11.95 -5.20 -9.03
CA ALA A 132 -12.87 -5.14 -7.90
C ALA A 132 -13.23 -6.56 -7.42
N VAL A 133 -13.81 -6.64 -6.22
CA VAL A 133 -14.35 -7.88 -5.65
C VAL A 133 -15.85 -7.76 -5.47
N LEU A 134 -16.56 -8.81 -5.86
CA LEU A 134 -18.01 -8.94 -5.73
C LEU A 134 -18.35 -9.63 -4.41
N LYS A 135 -18.91 -8.90 -3.44
CA LYS A 135 -19.13 -9.38 -2.05
C LYS A 135 -20.09 -10.57 -1.94
N THR A 136 -20.95 -10.76 -2.94
CA THR A 136 -21.97 -11.82 -3.09
C THR A 136 -21.43 -13.20 -3.52
N SER A 137 -20.31 -13.19 -4.25
CA SER A 137 -19.66 -14.38 -4.83
C SER A 137 -18.21 -14.58 -4.36
N GLY A 138 -17.57 -13.54 -3.81
CA GLY A 138 -16.15 -13.53 -3.44
C GLY A 138 -15.20 -13.37 -4.63
N ASN A 139 -15.73 -13.34 -5.86
CA ASN A 139 -14.92 -13.35 -7.07
C ASN A 139 -14.24 -12.00 -7.34
N VAL A 140 -12.99 -12.07 -7.80
CA VAL A 140 -12.20 -10.92 -8.24
C VAL A 140 -12.40 -10.73 -9.75
N VAL A 141 -12.79 -9.53 -10.15
CA VAL A 141 -13.24 -9.20 -11.51
C VAL A 141 -12.58 -7.89 -11.98
N THR A 142 -12.29 -7.76 -13.28
CA THR A 142 -11.73 -6.51 -13.84
C THR A 142 -12.77 -5.38 -13.77
N MET A 143 -12.33 -4.13 -13.58
CA MET A 143 -13.24 -2.97 -13.61
C MET A 143 -13.98 -2.83 -14.94
N GLU A 144 -13.38 -3.29 -16.04
CA GLU A 144 -14.03 -3.30 -17.36
C GLU A 144 -15.27 -4.20 -17.39
N CYS A 145 -15.23 -5.38 -16.78
CA CYS A 145 -16.41 -6.24 -16.62
C CYS A 145 -17.46 -5.59 -15.73
N VAL A 146 -17.04 -4.92 -14.64
CA VAL A 146 -17.95 -4.17 -13.77
C VAL A 146 -18.70 -3.10 -14.56
N GLU A 147 -18.01 -2.36 -15.41
CA GLU A 147 -18.59 -1.22 -16.16
C GLU A 147 -19.36 -1.62 -17.42
N LYS A 148 -18.89 -2.64 -18.15
CA LYS A 148 -19.47 -3.07 -19.43
C LYS A 148 -20.60 -4.08 -19.29
N ILE A 149 -20.66 -4.82 -18.17
CA ILE A 149 -21.62 -5.91 -17.93
C ILE A 149 -22.39 -5.63 -16.64
N ILE A 150 -21.73 -5.66 -15.49
CA ILE A 150 -22.40 -5.72 -14.18
C ILE A 150 -23.25 -4.47 -13.91
N LYS A 151 -22.79 -3.27 -14.28
CA LYS A 151 -23.57 -2.01 -14.15
C LYS A 151 -24.80 -1.92 -15.07
N LYS A 152 -24.99 -2.83 -16.04
CA LYS A 152 -26.20 -2.90 -16.88
C LYS A 152 -27.24 -3.82 -16.26
N ASP A 153 -26.80 -5.03 -15.91
CA ASP A 153 -27.71 -6.11 -15.49
C ASP A 153 -27.92 -6.13 -13.97
N MET A 154 -27.04 -5.47 -13.20
CA MET A 154 -27.00 -5.43 -11.73
C MET A 154 -27.12 -6.81 -11.06
N VAL A 155 -26.52 -7.82 -11.70
CA VAL A 155 -26.52 -9.23 -11.31
C VAL A 155 -25.10 -9.81 -11.44
N ASP A 156 -24.73 -10.73 -10.55
CA ASP A 156 -23.46 -11.45 -10.61
C ASP A 156 -23.41 -12.44 -11.79
N PRO A 157 -22.50 -12.28 -12.77
CA PRO A 157 -22.40 -13.18 -13.93
C PRO A 157 -21.96 -14.61 -13.57
N THR A 158 -21.47 -14.83 -12.35
CA THR A 158 -21.01 -16.14 -11.85
C THR A 158 -21.96 -16.78 -10.83
N CYS A 159 -23.01 -16.08 -10.40
CA CYS A 159 -23.86 -16.53 -9.28
C CYS A 159 -25.36 -16.22 -9.44
N GLY A 160 -25.75 -15.39 -10.41
CA GLY A 160 -27.16 -15.06 -10.69
C GLY A 160 -27.86 -14.24 -9.58
N LYS A 161 -27.13 -13.78 -8.56
CA LYS A 161 -27.66 -12.98 -7.47
C LYS A 161 -27.73 -11.50 -7.87
N PRO A 162 -28.75 -10.75 -7.42
CA PRO A 162 -28.79 -9.30 -7.58
C PRO A 162 -27.69 -8.65 -6.73
N LEU A 163 -27.09 -7.58 -7.26
CA LEU A 163 -25.96 -6.87 -6.70
C LEU A 163 -26.32 -5.39 -6.46
N THR A 164 -25.71 -4.76 -5.45
CA THR A 164 -25.80 -3.31 -5.26
C THR A 164 -24.42 -2.65 -5.39
N ASP A 165 -24.37 -1.34 -5.65
CA ASP A 165 -23.10 -0.60 -5.73
C ASP A 165 -22.23 -0.72 -4.47
N LYS A 166 -22.83 -1.05 -3.31
CA LYS A 166 -22.14 -1.26 -2.02
C LYS A 166 -21.45 -2.62 -1.92
N ASP A 167 -21.78 -3.55 -2.82
CA ASP A 167 -21.24 -4.90 -2.87
C ASP A 167 -20.09 -5.04 -3.89
N ILE A 168 -19.84 -3.99 -4.68
CA ILE A 168 -18.69 -3.82 -5.57
C ILE A 168 -17.57 -3.13 -4.80
N ILE A 169 -16.52 -3.86 -4.41
CA ILE A 169 -15.39 -3.29 -3.64
C ILE A 169 -14.17 -3.13 -4.56
N PRO A 170 -13.81 -1.91 -5.02
CA PRO A 170 -12.64 -1.69 -5.88
C PRO A 170 -11.33 -1.88 -5.11
N LEU A 171 -10.40 -2.67 -5.66
CA LEU A 171 -9.14 -3.05 -5.01
C LEU A 171 -8.11 -1.92 -5.03
N LYS A 172 -7.43 -1.73 -3.88
CA LYS A 172 -6.29 -0.81 -3.75
C LYS A 172 -5.02 -1.51 -4.23
N ARG A 173 -4.80 -1.47 -5.55
CA ARG A 173 -3.60 -1.96 -6.23
C ARG A 173 -2.33 -1.18 -5.85
N GLY A 174 -1.17 -1.79 -6.05
CA GLY A 174 0.10 -1.08 -6.11
C GLY A 174 0.25 -0.27 -7.41
N ALA A 175 1.32 0.51 -7.50
CA ALA A 175 1.70 1.20 -8.74
C ALA A 175 2.20 0.22 -9.82
N THR A 176 2.27 0.67 -11.07
CA THR A 176 2.98 -0.04 -12.13
C THR A 176 4.42 0.48 -12.19
N GLY A 177 5.42 -0.41 -12.03
CA GLY A 177 6.82 -0.04 -11.75
C GLY A 177 7.52 0.86 -12.80
N PHE A 178 6.93 1.04 -13.98
CA PHE A 178 7.47 1.87 -15.07
C PHE A 178 6.77 3.24 -15.21
N SER A 179 5.48 3.34 -14.85
CA SER A 179 4.62 4.48 -15.22
C SER A 179 3.95 5.12 -14.00
N GLY A 180 3.93 6.45 -13.93
CA GLY A 180 3.38 7.23 -12.80
C GLY A 180 1.85 7.22 -12.69
N THR A 181 1.17 6.15 -13.10
CA THR A 181 -0.30 6.04 -13.23
C THR A 181 -1.06 6.07 -11.89
N SER A 182 -0.35 6.06 -10.76
CA SER A 182 -0.94 6.20 -9.41
C SER A 182 -0.08 6.97 -8.41
N SER A 183 1.25 6.94 -8.53
CA SER A 183 2.16 7.64 -7.61
C SER A 183 3.56 7.83 -8.19
N ASN A 184 4.15 9.01 -7.96
CA ASN A 184 5.57 9.28 -8.21
C ASN A 184 6.38 8.91 -6.96
N LEU A 185 6.81 7.65 -6.88
CA LEU A 185 7.61 7.17 -5.76
C LEU A 185 9.05 7.70 -5.84
N ILE A 186 9.33 8.71 -5.02
CA ILE A 186 10.66 9.30 -4.83
C ILE A 186 11.05 9.05 -3.37
N ALA A 187 12.15 8.32 -3.16
CA ALA A 187 12.78 8.26 -1.86
C ALA A 187 13.66 9.50 -1.68
N SER A 188 13.57 10.14 -0.52
CA SER A 188 14.46 11.24 -0.12
C SER A 188 15.20 10.88 1.17
N LYS A 189 16.53 11.01 1.13
CA LYS A 189 17.40 10.88 2.31
C LYS A 189 17.84 12.28 2.70
N ALA A 190 17.32 12.78 3.82
CA ALA A 190 17.84 13.99 4.43
C ALA A 190 19.25 13.70 5.00
N GLY A 191 20.22 14.53 4.60
CA GLY A 191 21.57 14.54 5.15
C GLY A 191 21.94 15.95 5.58
N PRO A 192 22.97 16.13 6.44
CA PRO A 192 23.44 17.46 6.83
C PRO A 192 23.86 18.24 5.59
N SER A 193 23.33 19.45 5.42
CA SER A 193 23.76 20.37 4.37
C SER A 193 25.13 20.94 4.72
N LEU A 194 26.09 20.85 3.80
CA LEU A 194 27.27 21.70 3.85
C LEU A 194 26.80 23.15 3.67
N GLN A 195 26.94 23.97 4.71
CA GLN A 195 26.87 25.42 4.55
C GLN A 195 28.17 25.87 3.87
N ALA A 196 28.02 26.69 2.84
CA ALA A 196 29.07 27.37 2.11
C ALA A 196 28.67 28.85 1.99
#